data_AF-A0A843HTE2-F1
#
_entry.id   AF-A0A843HTE2-F1
#
_cell.length_a   1.000
_cell.length_b   1.000
_cell.length_c   1.000
_cell.angle_alpha   90.00
_cell.angle_beta   90.00
_cell.angle_gamma   90.00
#
_symmetry.space_group_name_H-M   'P 1'
#
loop_
_entity.id
_entity.type
_entity.pdbx_description
1 polymer ?
#
loop_
_entity_poly.entity_id
_entity_poly.type
_entity_poly.pdbx_seq_one_letter_code
_entity_poly.pdbx_strand_id
1 'polypeptide(L)'
;MARQPQVTRTIQTTKAKVLCIDLVSEQPFTKEVVLPRTYKDERSMMKKLKPMLDSETVKVVHVQSFVVESTLYGMTEEEFIEKATILPARNSKI
;
A
#
# COMPACT_ATOMS: atom_id res chain seq x y z
N MET A 1 -5.88 31.67 13.23
CA MET A 1 -5.88 30.85 12.00
C MET A 1 -6.96 29.79 12.17
N ALA A 2 -7.98 29.78 11.30
CA ALA A 2 -9.01 28.75 11.35
C ALA A 2 -8.39 27.39 11.02
N ARG A 3 -8.69 26.36 11.82
CA ARG A 3 -8.23 24.99 11.54
C ARG A 3 -8.87 24.55 10.23
N GLN A 4 -8.06 24.20 9.23
CA GLN A 4 -8.56 23.62 8.00
C GLN A 4 -9.22 22.27 8.33
N PRO A 5 -10.45 22.00 7.83
CA PRO A 5 -11.08 20.70 7.97
C PRO A 5 -10.19 19.60 7.38
N GLN A 6 -10.08 18.48 8.08
CA GLN A 6 -9.29 17.33 7.65
C GLN A 6 -10.14 16.06 7.65
N VAL A 7 -9.94 15.26 6.62
CA VAL A 7 -10.41 13.87 6.58
C VAL A 7 -9.29 13.01 7.14
N THR A 8 -9.56 12.31 8.24
CA THR A 8 -8.59 11.40 8.86
C THR A 8 -9.14 9.99 8.93
N ARG A 9 -8.25 9.00 8.74
CA ARG A 9 -8.60 7.59 8.86
C ARG A 9 -7.41 6.78 9.31
N THR A 10 -7.63 5.94 10.31
CA THR A 10 -6.66 4.92 10.70
C THR A 10 -6.73 3.76 9.71
N ILE A 11 -5.58 3.39 9.13
CA ILE A 11 -5.45 2.29 8.20
C ILE A 11 -4.43 1.30 8.76
N GLN A 12 -4.78 0.02 8.78
CA GLN A 12 -3.82 -1.05 9.01
C GLN A 12 -3.06 -1.30 7.70
N THR A 13 -1.75 -1.11 7.75
CA THR A 13 -0.84 -1.36 6.62
C THR A 13 0.15 -2.45 6.98
N THR A 14 0.63 -3.14 5.96
CA THR A 14 1.67 -4.16 6.12
C THR A 14 2.96 -3.61 5.54
N LYS A 15 3.94 -3.34 6.41
CA LYS A 15 5.30 -3.02 5.99
C LYS A 15 6.05 -4.30 5.74
N ALA A 16 6.48 -4.54 4.51
CA ALA A 16 7.21 -5.73 4.12
C ALA A 16 8.63 -5.38 3.69
N LYS A 17 9.61 -6.15 4.17
CA LYS A 17 10.96 -6.21 3.60
C LYS A 17 10.99 -7.30 2.56
N VAL A 18 11.26 -6.91 1.33
CA VAL A 18 11.16 -7.79 0.18
C VAL A 18 12.52 -7.91 -0.48
N LEU A 19 12.94 -9.14 -0.76
CA LEU A 19 14.13 -9.43 -1.52
C LEU A 19 13.80 -9.33 -3.02
N CYS A 20 14.52 -8.45 -3.69
CA CYS A 20 14.43 -8.25 -5.13
C CYS A 20 15.79 -8.57 -5.77
N ILE A 21 15.77 -8.92 -7.05
CA ILE A 21 16.97 -9.03 -7.90
C ILE A 21 16.86 -7.96 -8.97
N ASP A 22 17.93 -7.18 -9.13
CA ASP A 22 18.12 -6.35 -10.30
C ASP A 22 18.71 -7.22 -11.43
N LEU A 23 17.99 -7.31 -12.55
CA LEU A 23 18.36 -8.10 -13.72
C LEU A 23 19.48 -7.46 -14.55
N VAL A 24 19.76 -6.17 -14.35
CA VAL A 24 20.84 -5.46 -15.05
C VAL A 24 22.17 -5.63 -14.32
N SER A 25 22.16 -5.45 -13.00
CA SER A 25 23.36 -5.59 -12.16
C SER A 25 23.57 -7.01 -11.62
N GLU A 26 22.59 -7.90 -11.80
CA GLU A 26 22.54 -9.29 -11.27
C GLU A 26 22.69 -9.37 -9.74
N GLN A 27 22.44 -8.26 -9.03
CA GLN A 27 22.63 -8.18 -7.59
C GLN A 27 21.29 -8.27 -6.83
N PRO A 28 21.25 -9.06 -5.73
CA PRO A 28 20.11 -9.06 -4.84
C PRO A 28 20.13 -7.80 -3.95
N PHE A 29 18.98 -7.16 -3.82
CA PHE A 29 18.80 -6.02 -2.93
C PHE A 29 17.49 -6.15 -2.13
N THR A 30 17.47 -5.56 -0.95
CA THR A 30 16.27 -5.53 -0.11
C THR A 30 15.55 -4.21 -0.29
N LYS A 31 14.23 -4.24 -0.46
CA LYS A 31 13.38 -3.07 -0.55
C LYS A 31 12.27 -3.11 0.49
N GLU A 32 12.07 -2.00 1.17
CA GLU A 32 10.94 -1.80 2.07
C GLU A 32 9.75 -1.23 1.30
N VAL A 33 8.59 -1.85 1.50
CA VAL A 33 7.35 -1.45 0.83
C VAL A 33 6.18 -1.48 1.80
N VAL A 34 5.27 -0.53 1.61
CA VAL A 34 4.04 -0.42 2.42
C VAL A 34 2.88 -0.89 1.59
N LEU A 35 2.28 -2.02 1.98
CA LEU A 35 1.07 -2.53 1.36
C LEU A 35 -0.16 -2.06 2.15
N PRO A 36 -1.24 -1.66 1.46
CA PRO A 36 -2.51 -1.38 2.12
C PRO A 36 -3.13 -2.69 2.63
N ARG A 37 -3.79 -2.65 3.78
CA ARG A 37 -4.44 -3.79 4.46
C ARG A 37 -3.44 -4.76 5.10
N THR A 38 -4.00 -5.75 5.78
CA THR A 38 -3.32 -6.89 6.36
C THR A 38 -3.38 -8.09 5.44
N TYR A 39 -2.37 -8.95 5.52
CA TYR A 39 -2.24 -10.16 4.72
C TYR A 39 -2.03 -11.36 5.65
N LYS A 40 -2.64 -12.50 5.30
CA LYS A 40 -2.56 -13.72 6.12
C LYS A 40 -1.26 -14.47 5.88
N ASP A 41 -0.83 -14.51 4.62
CA ASP A 41 0.30 -15.33 4.18
C ASP A 41 1.15 -14.59 3.16
N GLU A 42 2.44 -14.93 3.09
CA GLU A 42 3.37 -14.40 2.11
C GLU A 42 2.85 -14.50 0.67
N ARG A 43 2.22 -15.62 0.29
CA ARG A 43 1.68 -15.82 -1.05
C ARG A 43 0.69 -14.72 -1.45
N SER A 44 -0.11 -14.25 -0.49
CA SER A 44 -1.07 -13.19 -0.72
C SER A 44 -0.41 -11.81 -0.88
N MET A 45 0.71 -11.58 -0.17
CA MET A 45 1.55 -10.38 -0.36
C MET A 45 2.24 -10.41 -1.72
N MET A 46 2.87 -11.53 -2.10
CA MET A 46 3.56 -11.67 -3.38
C MET A 46 2.64 -11.42 -4.59
N LYS A 47 1.37 -11.85 -4.53
CA LYS A 47 0.37 -11.54 -5.57
C LYS A 47 0.15 -10.03 -5.76
N LYS A 48 0.31 -9.24 -4.70
CA LYS A 48 0.19 -7.78 -4.76
C LYS A 48 1.52 -7.09 -5.08
N LEU A 49 2.64 -7.63 -4.58
CA LEU A 49 3.97 -7.09 -4.77
C LEU A 49 4.43 -7.20 -6.22
N LYS A 50 4.26 -8.37 -6.85
CA LYS A 50 4.66 -8.61 -8.25
C LYS A 50 4.17 -7.51 -9.21
N PRO A 51 2.86 -7.22 -9.34
CA PRO A 51 2.41 -6.17 -10.24
C PRO A 51 2.80 -4.75 -9.82
N MET A 52 3.23 -4.53 -8.57
CA MET A 52 3.66 -3.21 -8.07
C MET A 52 5.16 -2.97 -8.22
N LEU A 53 5.97 -4.01 -8.28
CA LEU A 53 7.43 -3.94 -8.17
C LEU A 53 8.17 -4.66 -9.28
N ASP A 54 7.57 -5.67 -9.92
CA ASP A 54 8.19 -6.33 -11.06
C ASP A 54 8.22 -5.35 -12.23
N SER A 55 9.42 -5.15 -12.77
CA SER A 55 9.69 -4.40 -13.97
C SER A 55 10.60 -5.23 -14.88
N GLU A 56 10.93 -4.71 -16.06
CA GLU A 56 11.92 -5.35 -16.96
C GLU A 56 13.31 -5.48 -16.31
N THR A 57 13.60 -4.65 -15.30
CA THR A 57 14.90 -4.58 -14.63
C THR A 57 14.87 -5.15 -13.21
N VAL A 58 13.71 -5.31 -12.58
CA VAL A 58 13.62 -5.74 -11.18
C VAL A 58 12.62 -6.89 -11.07
N LYS A 59 13.01 -7.96 -10.37
CA LYS A 59 12.11 -9.06 -10.00
C LYS A 59 12.03 -9.24 -8.51
N VAL A 60 10.81 -9.38 -8.01
CA VAL A 60 10.54 -9.75 -6.63
C VAL A 60 10.71 -11.26 -6.44
N VAL A 61 11.55 -11.65 -5.49
CA VAL A 61 11.89 -13.05 -5.23
C VAL A 61 11.11 -13.59 -4.04
N HIS A 62 11.17 -12.90 -2.89
CA HIS A 62 10.67 -13.42 -1.62
C HIS A 62 10.41 -12.29 -0.62
N VAL A 63 9.46 -12.48 0.30
CA VAL A 63 9.24 -11.56 1.43
C VAL A 63 10.09 -12.03 2.62
N GLN A 64 11.12 -11.27 2.97
CA GLN A 64 12.02 -11.60 4.08
C GLN A 64 11.35 -11.43 5.44
N SER A 65 10.54 -10.38 5.61
CA SER A 65 9.80 -10.13 6.83
C SER A 65 8.66 -9.16 6.58
N PHE A 66 7.66 -9.15 7.45
CA PHE A 66 6.59 -8.16 7.42
C PHE A 66 6.08 -7.84 8.82
N VAL A 67 5.61 -6.62 9.00
CA VAL A 67 4.98 -6.14 10.23
C VAL A 67 3.67 -5.41 9.89
N VAL A 68 2.65 -5.65 10.70
CA VAL A 68 1.38 -4.93 10.60
C VAL A 68 1.42 -3.73 11.53
N GLU A 69 1.20 -2.55 10.99
CA GLU A 69 1.14 -1.30 11.75
C GLU A 69 -0.21 -0.61 11.54
N SER A 70 -0.68 0.09 12.56
CA SER A 70 -1.88 0.92 12.49
C SER A 70 -1.46 2.38 12.45
N THR A 71 -1.65 3.04 11.30
CA THR A 71 -1.20 4.41 11.08
C THR A 71 -2.40 5.32 10.83
N LEU A 72 -2.45 6.46 11.52
CA LEU A 72 -3.42 7.52 11.27
C LEU A 72 -2.98 8.35 10.06
N TYR A 73 -3.74 8.28 8.97
CA TYR A 73 -3.55 9.12 7.80
C TYR A 73 -4.54 10.29 7.83
N GLY A 74 -4.11 11.44 7.32
CA GLY A 74 -4.93 12.63 7.18
C GLY A 74 -4.64 13.34 5.87
N MET A 75 -5.67 13.98 5.31
CA MET A 75 -5.57 14.86 4.15
C MET A 75 -6.63 15.98 4.27
N THR A 76 -6.50 17.05 3.50
CA THR A 76 -7.51 18.11 3.49
C THR A 76 -8.80 17.61 2.82
N GLU A 77 -9.93 18.25 3.14
CA GLU A 77 -11.20 17.94 2.43
C GLU A 77 -11.09 18.22 0.93
N GLU A 78 -10.33 19.25 0.52
CA GLU A 78 -10.09 19.59 -0.88
C GLU A 78 -9.40 18.45 -1.64
N GLU A 79 -8.27 17.95 -1.12
CA GLU A 79 -7.57 16.82 -1.74
C GLU A 79 -8.42 15.54 -1.72
N PHE A 80 -9.26 15.37 -0.68
CA PHE A 80 -10.15 14.22 -0.59
C PHE A 80 -11.21 14.29 -1.69
N ILE A 81 -11.86 15.43 -1.89
CA ILE A 81 -12.87 15.64 -2.93
C ILE A 81 -12.26 15.44 -4.32
N GLU A 82 -11.05 15.93 -4.56
CA GLU A 82 -10.37 15.80 -5.85
C GLU A 82 -10.02 14.34 -6.20
N LYS A 83 -9.52 13.56 -5.22
CA LYS A 83 -8.98 12.21 -5.46
C LYS A 83 -10.00 11.10 -5.20
N ALA A 84 -11.07 11.36 -4.46
CA ALA A 84 -12.06 10.34 -4.10
C ALA A 84 -13.12 10.15 -5.20
N THR A 85 -13.67 8.94 -5.23
CA THR A 85 -14.84 8.63 -6.05
C THR A 85 -16.12 8.76 -5.22
N ILE A 86 -17.14 9.39 -5.79
CA ILE A 86 -18.46 9.48 -5.17
C ILE A 86 -19.08 8.08 -5.14
N LEU A 87 -19.46 7.62 -3.94
CA LEU A 87 -20.12 6.33 -3.75
C LEU A 87 -21.65 6.52 -3.68
N PRO A 88 -22.45 5.58 -4.19
CA PRO A 88 -23.90 5.63 -4.04
C PRO A 88 -24.31 5.54 -2.57
N ALA A 89 -25.48 6.10 -2.24
CA ALA A 89 -26.03 6.01 -0.90
C ALA A 89 -26.22 4.54 -0.50
N ARG A 90 -25.69 4.15 0.68
CA ARG A 90 -25.68 2.74 1.14
C ARG A 90 -27.08 2.14 1.39
N ASN A 91 -28.14 2.96 1.37
CA ASN A 91 -29.51 2.58 1.69
C ASN A 91 -30.53 2.92 0.57
N SER A 92 -30.12 2.94 -0.70
CA SER A 92 -31.06 2.89 -1.82
C SER A 92 -31.68 1.48 -1.86
N LYS A 93 -32.79 1.27 -1.14
CA LYS A 93 -33.64 0.09 -1.35
C LYS A 93 -34.07 0.08 -2.83
N ILE A 94 -33.67 -0.96 -3.56
CA ILE A 94 -34.33 -1.35 -4.82
C ILE A 94 -35.73 -1.87 -4.46
#